data_AF-V5TTJ8-F1
#
_entry.id   AF-V5TTJ8-F1
#
_cell.length_a   1.000
_cell.length_b   1.000
_cell.length_c   1.000
_cell.angle_alpha   90.00
_cell.angle_beta   90.00
_cell.angle_gamma   90.00
#
_symmetry.space_group_name_H-M   'P 1'
#
loop_
_entity.id
_entity.type
_entity.pdbx_description
1 polymer ?
#
loop_
_entity_poly.entity_id
_entity_poly.type
_entity_poly.pdbx_seq_one_letter_code
_entity_poly.pdbx_strand_id
1 'polypeptide(L)'
;MLTPGDEESLLLDIKEGIQYALYLGKQEGRFTEDEIYLDKIRLNKLQYIVNEDRDLGLTFGWFKYGPAPEDVTTDTGVALGPQPGDDIAHLEESRLPSKDHLSTEAFAYYFLRELDDEFDRIVTTEETKVYLVDFYDEYAPKDEYATRFTDLYKASARLQQTLDAIGGGKDWHQNSTEFYYELDKKFLPVSEEIAKLDSLEHTLEPLEEYRKLLTSIISEADAEEELSSSQQAFINNAIRKFYNTVWDFVGQEISLETMRGENVDELRPKVETNAKKYRNGSWKAELNSLAERRESVGLDPEIEDMEKLESGGNGEDDEQSLDEEMVKRVSEMGAEVISN
;
A
#
# COMPACT_ATOMS: atom_id res chain seq x y z
N MET A 1 -29.01 -11.31 -2.18
CA MET A 1 -28.94 -9.90 -2.51
C MET A 1 -28.83 -9.08 -1.25
N LEU A 2 -27.60 -8.74 -0.89
CA LEU A 2 -27.24 -7.84 0.19
C LEU A 2 -27.50 -6.40 -0.28
N THR A 3 -28.23 -5.65 0.52
CA THR A 3 -28.32 -4.19 0.36
C THR A 3 -27.04 -3.53 0.92
N PRO A 4 -26.76 -2.26 0.62
CA PRO A 4 -25.62 -1.55 1.21
C PRO A 4 -25.61 -1.56 2.75
N GLY A 5 -26.80 -1.49 3.37
CA GLY A 5 -26.92 -1.58 4.82
C GLY A 5 -26.65 -2.98 5.38
N ASP A 6 -26.90 -4.02 4.57
CA ASP A 6 -26.54 -5.39 4.94
C ASP A 6 -25.02 -5.59 4.86
N GLU A 7 -24.35 -5.04 3.83
CA GLU A 7 -22.88 -5.08 3.74
C GLU A 7 -22.21 -4.34 4.90
N GLU A 8 -22.70 -3.16 5.29
CA GLU A 8 -22.21 -2.43 6.47
C GLU A 8 -22.35 -3.26 7.75
N SER A 9 -23.51 -3.88 7.95
CA SER A 9 -23.77 -4.73 9.11
C SER A 9 -22.84 -5.93 9.17
N LEU A 10 -22.61 -6.58 8.03
CA LEU A 10 -21.73 -7.74 7.92
C LEU A 10 -20.26 -7.36 8.13
N LEU A 11 -19.80 -6.24 7.58
CA LEU A 11 -18.44 -5.75 7.78
C LEU A 11 -18.18 -5.36 9.24
N LEU A 12 -19.20 -4.89 9.97
CA LEU A 12 -19.14 -4.69 11.43
C LEU A 12 -19.06 -6.03 12.19
N ASP A 13 -19.89 -7.02 11.83
CA ASP A 13 -19.83 -8.36 12.44
C ASP A 13 -18.43 -8.98 12.27
N ILE A 14 -17.84 -8.89 11.07
CA ILE A 14 -16.48 -9.37 10.79
C ILE A 14 -15.44 -8.59 11.61
N LYS A 15 -15.53 -7.26 11.66
CA LYS A 15 -14.58 -6.41 12.40
C LYS A 15 -14.59 -6.75 13.88
N GLU A 16 -15.76 -6.82 14.50
CA GLU A 16 -15.88 -7.20 15.91
C GLU A 16 -15.42 -8.64 16.14
N GLY A 17 -15.63 -9.52 15.15
CA GLY A 17 -15.12 -10.89 15.17
C GLY A 17 -13.59 -10.92 15.20
N ILE A 18 -12.92 -10.06 14.42
CA ILE A 18 -11.46 -9.87 14.46
C ILE A 18 -11.02 -9.34 15.82
N GLN A 19 -11.70 -8.34 16.37
CA GLN A 19 -11.35 -7.76 17.68
C GLN A 19 -11.49 -8.81 18.81
N TYR A 20 -12.53 -9.65 18.74
CA TYR A 20 -12.72 -10.74 19.68
C TYR A 20 -11.71 -11.87 19.48
N ALA A 21 -11.37 -12.20 18.23
CA ALA A 21 -10.29 -13.14 17.89
C ALA A 21 -8.94 -12.67 18.46
N LEU A 22 -8.61 -11.38 18.34
CA LEU A 22 -7.42 -10.79 18.96
C LEU A 22 -7.44 -10.94 20.49
N TYR A 23 -8.60 -10.70 21.13
CA TYR A 23 -8.76 -10.88 22.56
C TYR A 23 -8.53 -12.32 23.00
N LEU A 24 -9.19 -13.28 22.34
CA LEU A 24 -9.06 -14.70 22.62
C LEU A 24 -7.65 -15.22 22.32
N GLY A 25 -7.04 -14.85 21.18
CA GLY A 25 -5.67 -15.22 20.81
C GLY A 25 -4.64 -14.75 21.84
N LYS A 26 -4.82 -13.54 22.39
CA LYS A 26 -4.03 -13.04 23.52
C LYS A 26 -4.22 -13.88 24.79
N GLN A 27 -5.45 -14.27 25.14
CA GLN A 27 -5.71 -15.16 26.29
C GLN A 27 -5.10 -16.55 26.10
N GLU A 28 -5.03 -17.03 24.86
CA GLU A 28 -4.42 -18.30 24.48
C GLU A 28 -2.90 -18.23 24.37
N GLY A 29 -2.30 -17.03 24.48
CA GLY A 29 -0.85 -16.83 24.42
C GLY A 29 -0.25 -16.93 23.02
N ARG A 30 -1.05 -16.68 21.97
CA ARG A 30 -0.60 -16.67 20.56
C ARG A 30 0.29 -15.47 20.25
N PHE A 31 -0.03 -14.32 20.85
CA PHE A 31 0.69 -13.05 20.73
C PHE A 31 0.37 -12.15 21.93
N THR A 32 1.21 -11.17 22.18
CA THR A 32 0.99 -10.12 23.19
C THR A 32 0.33 -8.90 22.57
N GLU A 33 -0.13 -7.96 23.40
CA GLU A 33 -0.84 -6.76 22.91
C GLU A 33 0.08 -5.80 22.15
N ASP A 34 1.36 -5.75 22.51
CA ASP A 34 2.40 -4.97 21.84
C ASP A 34 2.86 -5.59 20.50
N GLU A 35 2.58 -6.87 20.28
CA GLU A 35 2.83 -7.55 19.00
C GLU A 35 1.68 -7.37 18.01
N ILE A 36 0.55 -6.74 18.39
CA ILE A 36 -0.59 -6.56 17.49
C ILE A 36 -0.44 -5.28 16.67
N TYR A 37 -0.26 -5.46 15.36
CA TYR A 37 -0.13 -4.39 14.37
C TYR A 37 -1.33 -4.36 13.41
N LEU A 38 -2.57 -4.47 13.92
CA LEU A 38 -3.76 -4.40 13.07
C LEU A 38 -4.04 -2.96 12.59
N ASP A 39 -3.76 -2.69 11.33
CA ASP A 39 -4.13 -1.45 10.66
C ASP A 39 -5.34 -1.61 9.72
N LYS A 40 -5.77 -0.52 9.09
CA LYS A 40 -6.90 -0.52 8.15
C LYS A 40 -6.67 -1.40 6.92
N ILE A 41 -5.41 -1.52 6.48
CA ILE A 41 -5.07 -2.32 5.30
C ILE A 41 -5.23 -3.79 5.63
N ARG A 42 -4.70 -4.23 6.78
CA ARG A 42 -4.82 -5.59 7.29
C ARG A 42 -6.27 -5.96 7.61
N LEU A 43 -7.04 -5.04 8.20
CA LEU A 43 -8.48 -5.22 8.38
C LEU A 43 -9.16 -5.53 7.04
N ASN A 44 -8.91 -4.74 6.00
CA ASN A 44 -9.48 -4.99 4.68
C ASN A 44 -9.05 -6.34 4.11
N LYS A 45 -7.84 -6.83 4.44
CA LYS A 45 -7.35 -8.14 3.98
C LYS A 45 -8.07 -9.28 4.66
N LEU A 46 -8.23 -9.20 5.97
CA LEU A 46 -9.00 -10.18 6.74
C LEU A 46 -10.46 -10.23 6.28
N GLN A 47 -11.07 -9.07 6.01
CA GLN A 47 -12.42 -8.98 5.44
C GLN A 47 -12.50 -9.60 4.05
N TYR A 48 -11.49 -9.37 3.19
CA TYR A 48 -11.43 -9.97 1.88
C TYR A 48 -11.30 -11.49 1.95
N ILE A 49 -10.38 -12.02 2.77
CA ILE A 49 -10.15 -13.45 2.93
C ILE A 49 -11.44 -14.16 3.33
N VAL A 50 -12.12 -13.69 4.39
CA VAL A 50 -13.36 -14.32 4.84
C VAL A 50 -14.50 -14.16 3.83
N ASN A 51 -14.54 -13.05 3.07
CA ASN A 51 -15.51 -12.86 2.01
C ASN A 51 -15.37 -13.93 0.92
N GLU A 52 -14.13 -14.20 0.48
CA GLU A 52 -13.86 -15.21 -0.55
C GLU A 52 -14.08 -16.63 -0.03
N ASP A 53 -13.62 -16.94 1.18
CA ASP A 53 -13.67 -18.29 1.73
C ASP A 53 -15.09 -18.71 2.14
N ARG A 54 -15.95 -17.74 2.51
CA ARG A 54 -17.33 -17.98 2.92
C ARG A 54 -18.37 -17.56 1.89
N ASP A 55 -17.95 -17.05 0.73
CA ASP A 55 -18.84 -16.54 -0.33
C ASP A 55 -19.90 -15.57 0.23
N LEU A 56 -19.44 -14.57 0.99
CA LEU A 56 -20.33 -13.66 1.71
C LEU A 56 -21.09 -12.70 0.78
N GLY A 57 -20.66 -12.57 -0.48
CA GLY A 57 -21.30 -11.70 -1.47
C GLY A 57 -21.05 -10.21 -1.26
N LEU A 58 -20.09 -9.83 -0.42
CA LEU A 58 -19.73 -8.42 -0.20
C LEU A 58 -19.16 -7.81 -1.48
N THR A 59 -19.43 -6.52 -1.68
CA THR A 59 -18.88 -5.76 -2.81
C THR A 59 -17.45 -5.32 -2.52
N PHE A 60 -16.53 -5.69 -3.42
CA PHE A 60 -15.10 -5.43 -3.34
C PHE A 60 -14.54 -4.87 -4.64
N GLY A 61 -13.55 -4.00 -4.53
CA GLY A 61 -12.70 -3.56 -5.65
C GLY A 61 -11.22 -3.62 -5.28
N TRP A 62 -10.34 -3.67 -6.27
CA TRP A 62 -8.89 -3.53 -6.04
C TRP A 62 -8.51 -2.05 -6.10
N PHE A 63 -8.41 -1.45 -4.92
CA PHE A 63 -8.06 -0.04 -4.70
C PHE A 63 -6.56 0.11 -4.41
N LYS A 64 -6.14 1.28 -3.91
CA LYS A 64 -4.76 1.61 -3.52
C LYS A 64 -3.96 0.51 -2.83
N TYR A 65 -4.55 -0.35 -1.98
CA TYR A 65 -3.79 -1.43 -1.33
C TYR A 65 -4.33 -2.79 -1.68
N GLY A 66 -4.89 -2.97 -2.88
CA GLY A 66 -5.51 -4.21 -3.36
C GLY A 66 -6.97 -4.32 -2.91
N PRO A 67 -7.48 -5.54 -2.69
CA PRO A 67 -8.90 -5.75 -2.42
C PRO A 67 -9.34 -5.04 -1.13
N ALA A 68 -10.44 -4.31 -1.23
CA ALA A 68 -11.14 -3.68 -0.11
C ALA A 68 -12.65 -3.50 -0.45
N PRO A 69 -13.53 -3.44 0.57
CA PRO A 69 -14.97 -3.29 0.36
C PRO A 69 -15.38 -1.88 -0.11
N GLU A 70 -16.60 -1.76 -0.65
CA GLU A 70 -17.19 -0.59 -1.33
C GLU A 70 -17.21 0.72 -0.52
N ASP A 71 -17.78 0.74 0.68
CA ASP A 71 -17.78 1.93 1.54
C ASP A 71 -18.15 1.54 2.99
N VAL A 72 -17.20 1.55 3.92
CA VAL A 72 -17.54 1.69 5.35
C VAL A 72 -16.36 2.27 6.13
N THR A 73 -16.49 3.54 6.50
CA THR A 73 -16.30 3.99 7.90
C THR A 73 -15.01 3.65 8.65
N THR A 74 -13.87 3.54 7.99
CA THR A 74 -12.59 3.72 8.73
C THR A 74 -12.36 5.19 9.17
N ASP A 75 -13.32 6.08 8.96
CA ASP A 75 -13.40 7.37 9.66
C ASP A 75 -14.24 7.33 10.94
N THR A 76 -14.57 6.14 11.43
CA THR A 76 -14.91 5.98 12.85
C THR A 76 -13.59 5.77 13.58
N GLY A 77 -13.23 6.66 14.50
CA GLY A 77 -12.06 6.53 15.39
C GLY A 77 -12.18 5.35 16.38
N VAL A 78 -12.62 4.20 15.89
CA VAL A 78 -12.81 2.95 16.62
C VAL A 78 -11.46 2.26 16.74
N ALA A 79 -11.16 1.81 17.95
CA ALA A 79 -9.91 1.13 18.26
C ALA A 79 -9.78 -0.17 17.45
N LEU A 80 -8.68 -0.31 16.70
CA LEU A 80 -8.27 -1.56 16.05
C LEU A 80 -7.41 -2.34 17.05
N GLY A 81 -8.05 -3.10 17.92
CA GLY A 81 -7.37 -3.85 18.96
C GLY A 81 -8.28 -4.89 19.64
N PRO A 82 -7.72 -5.68 20.57
CA PRO A 82 -8.47 -6.69 21.31
C PRO A 82 -9.71 -6.12 22.02
N GLN A 83 -10.85 -6.78 21.87
CA GLN A 83 -12.08 -6.42 22.57
C GLN A 83 -12.70 -7.65 23.25
N PRO A 84 -12.96 -7.61 24.57
CA PRO A 84 -13.67 -8.68 25.26
C PRO A 84 -15.09 -8.88 24.71
N GLY A 85 -15.59 -10.12 24.78
CA GLY A 85 -16.93 -10.46 24.29
C GLY A 85 -18.06 -9.68 24.98
N ASP A 86 -17.95 -9.39 26.28
CA ASP A 86 -18.96 -8.62 27.04
C ASP A 86 -19.12 -7.17 26.53
N ASP A 87 -18.13 -6.65 25.81
CA ASP A 87 -18.16 -5.31 25.22
C ASP A 87 -18.70 -5.32 23.78
N ILE A 88 -19.09 -6.48 23.24
CA ILE A 88 -19.57 -6.68 21.87
C ILE A 88 -21.08 -6.95 21.87
N ALA A 89 -21.85 -6.00 21.35
CA ALA A 89 -23.31 -6.01 21.46
C ALA A 89 -23.99 -7.20 20.76
N HIS A 90 -23.46 -7.64 19.62
CA HIS A 90 -24.01 -8.73 18.80
C HIS A 90 -23.07 -9.94 18.78
N LEU A 91 -22.48 -10.31 19.91
CA LEU A 91 -21.50 -11.41 19.95
C LEU A 91 -22.09 -12.74 19.44
N GLU A 92 -23.23 -13.15 20.00
CA GLU A 92 -23.86 -14.46 19.76
C GLU A 92 -24.85 -14.48 18.57
N GLU A 93 -25.09 -13.34 17.92
CA GLU A 93 -26.06 -13.20 16.82
C GLU A 93 -25.47 -12.40 15.66
N SER A 94 -25.99 -12.58 14.45
CA SER A 94 -25.64 -11.67 13.35
C SER A 94 -26.51 -10.42 13.42
N ARG A 95 -25.96 -9.29 13.01
CA ARG A 95 -26.75 -8.07 12.75
C ARG A 95 -27.72 -8.24 11.58
N LEU A 96 -27.47 -9.21 10.70
CA LEU A 96 -28.34 -9.51 9.58
C LEU A 96 -29.57 -10.33 10.03
N PRO A 97 -30.76 -10.02 9.49
CA PRO A 97 -32.02 -10.64 9.93
C PRO A 97 -32.18 -12.13 9.54
N SER A 98 -31.25 -12.68 8.75
CA SER A 98 -31.27 -14.06 8.26
C SER A 98 -30.45 -14.99 9.16
N LYS A 99 -30.99 -16.18 9.47
CA LYS A 99 -30.31 -17.19 10.30
C LYS A 99 -29.12 -17.87 9.62
N ASP A 100 -28.93 -17.61 8.33
CA ASP A 100 -27.87 -18.24 7.54
C ASP A 100 -26.56 -17.43 7.59
N HIS A 101 -26.56 -16.25 8.23
CA HIS A 101 -25.36 -15.44 8.43
C HIS A 101 -24.62 -15.83 9.72
N LEU A 102 -23.30 -15.75 9.66
CA LEU A 102 -22.43 -16.03 10.80
C LEU A 102 -22.59 -14.94 11.87
N SER A 103 -22.62 -15.34 13.14
CA SER A 103 -22.51 -14.41 14.27
C SER A 103 -21.09 -13.83 14.37
N THR A 104 -20.93 -12.74 15.11
CA THR A 104 -19.62 -12.17 15.42
C THR A 104 -18.68 -13.19 16.08
N GLU A 105 -19.19 -14.02 17.00
CA GLU A 105 -18.43 -15.11 17.61
C GLU A 105 -17.98 -16.15 16.56
N ALA A 106 -18.84 -16.51 15.61
CA ALA A 106 -18.49 -17.45 14.56
C ALA A 106 -17.36 -16.91 13.65
N PHE A 107 -17.35 -15.60 13.38
CA PHE A 107 -16.22 -14.95 12.70
C PHE A 107 -14.93 -15.01 13.54
N ALA A 108 -15.01 -14.79 14.85
CA ALA A 108 -13.83 -14.90 15.72
C ALA A 108 -13.22 -16.31 15.69
N TYR A 109 -14.06 -17.35 15.74
CA TYR A 109 -13.61 -18.74 15.61
C TYR A 109 -13.06 -19.04 14.23
N TYR A 110 -13.64 -18.49 13.16
CA TYR A 110 -13.07 -18.62 11.83
C TYR A 110 -11.63 -18.10 11.80
N PHE A 111 -11.38 -16.87 12.28
CA PHE A 111 -10.04 -16.29 12.29
C PHE A 111 -9.07 -17.11 13.15
N LEU A 112 -9.47 -17.54 14.35
CA LEU A 112 -8.57 -18.27 15.25
C LEU A 112 -8.37 -19.74 14.92
N ARG A 113 -9.32 -20.41 14.27
CA ARG A 113 -9.31 -21.88 14.11
C ARG A 113 -9.23 -22.34 12.67
N GLU A 114 -9.77 -21.56 11.74
CA GLU A 114 -9.75 -21.91 10.32
C GLU A 114 -8.64 -21.16 9.57
N LEU A 115 -8.50 -19.85 9.83
CA LEU A 115 -7.36 -19.08 9.31
C LEU A 115 -6.08 -19.33 10.13
N ASP A 116 -6.23 -19.46 11.44
CA ASP A 116 -5.21 -19.97 12.38
C ASP A 116 -3.84 -19.26 12.28
N ASP A 117 -2.74 -19.96 11.99
CA ASP A 117 -1.39 -19.39 11.90
C ASP A 117 -1.32 -18.18 10.94
N GLU A 118 -2.16 -18.18 9.91
CA GLU A 118 -2.24 -17.07 8.98
C GLU A 118 -2.80 -15.82 9.66
N PHE A 119 -3.82 -15.96 10.50
CA PHE A 119 -4.36 -14.83 11.25
C PHE A 119 -3.27 -14.19 12.12
N ASP A 120 -2.48 -15.00 12.81
CA ASP A 120 -1.35 -14.54 13.63
C ASP A 120 -0.33 -13.79 12.78
N ARG A 121 0.07 -14.36 11.63
CA ARG A 121 1.00 -13.72 10.69
C ARG A 121 0.50 -12.36 10.23
N ILE A 122 -0.78 -12.27 9.85
CA ILE A 122 -1.39 -11.02 9.37
C ILE A 122 -1.36 -9.94 10.45
N VAL A 123 -1.71 -10.29 11.69
CA VAL A 123 -1.86 -9.30 12.77
C VAL A 123 -0.56 -8.98 13.50
N THR A 124 0.47 -9.81 13.40
CA THR A 124 1.75 -9.63 14.13
C THR A 124 2.94 -9.21 13.28
N THR A 125 2.85 -9.27 11.95
CA THR A 125 3.93 -8.75 11.10
C THR A 125 4.14 -7.26 11.37
N GLU A 126 5.37 -6.79 11.60
CA GLU A 126 5.60 -5.38 11.98
C GLU A 126 5.30 -4.43 10.80
N GLU A 127 5.78 -4.75 9.60
CA GLU A 127 5.63 -3.89 8.42
C GLU A 127 4.50 -4.35 7.48
N THR A 128 3.45 -3.53 7.36
CA THR A 128 2.29 -3.83 6.50
C THR A 128 2.66 -4.06 5.04
N LYS A 129 3.62 -3.30 4.49
CA LYS A 129 4.02 -3.41 3.08
C LYS A 129 4.84 -4.66 2.78
N VAL A 130 5.52 -5.22 3.78
CA VAL A 130 6.19 -6.52 3.66
C VAL A 130 5.13 -7.60 3.52
N TYR A 131 4.16 -7.63 4.45
CA TYR A 131 3.02 -8.56 4.40
C TYR A 131 2.23 -8.48 3.08
N LEU A 132 2.02 -7.29 2.52
CA LEU A 132 1.24 -7.15 1.29
C LEU A 132 1.78 -7.96 0.11
N VAL A 133 3.11 -8.14 0.01
CA VAL A 133 3.70 -8.93 -1.08
C VAL A 133 3.24 -10.38 -0.98
N ASP A 134 3.39 -10.99 0.20
CA ASP A 134 2.97 -12.37 0.47
C ASP A 134 1.45 -12.53 0.32
N PHE A 135 0.68 -11.54 0.80
CA PHE A 135 -0.76 -11.51 0.63
C PHE A 135 -1.18 -11.59 -0.84
N TYR A 136 -0.50 -10.87 -1.75
CA TYR A 136 -0.82 -10.92 -3.18
C TYR A 136 -0.36 -12.22 -3.84
N ASP A 137 0.63 -12.92 -3.31
CA ASP A 137 0.99 -14.26 -3.77
C ASP A 137 -0.09 -15.30 -3.42
N GLU A 138 -0.66 -15.19 -2.22
CA GLU A 138 -1.58 -16.21 -1.68
C GLU A 138 -3.06 -15.92 -1.94
N TYR A 139 -3.46 -14.65 -1.88
CA TYR A 139 -4.86 -14.20 -1.90
C TYR A 139 -5.21 -13.31 -3.09
N ALA A 140 -4.40 -13.29 -4.16
CA ALA A 140 -4.86 -12.67 -5.40
C ALA A 140 -6.12 -13.37 -5.94
N PRO A 141 -7.07 -12.63 -6.54
CA PRO A 141 -8.23 -13.19 -7.22
C PRO A 141 -7.81 -14.27 -8.17
N LYS A 142 -8.58 -15.36 -8.17
CA LYS A 142 -8.38 -16.51 -9.06
C LYS A 142 -8.97 -16.27 -10.45
N ASP A 143 -9.76 -15.21 -10.63
CA ASP A 143 -10.27 -14.86 -11.95
C ASP A 143 -9.18 -14.21 -12.80
N GLU A 144 -9.02 -14.72 -14.03
CA GLU A 144 -7.96 -14.36 -14.97
C GLU A 144 -7.88 -12.84 -15.21
N TYR A 145 -9.02 -12.16 -15.12
CA TYR A 145 -9.11 -10.73 -15.37
C TYR A 145 -8.51 -9.89 -14.24
N ALA A 146 -8.78 -10.21 -12.98
CA ALA A 146 -8.20 -9.49 -11.86
C ALA A 146 -6.77 -9.97 -11.53
N THR A 147 -6.43 -11.23 -11.78
CA THR A 147 -5.07 -11.77 -11.55
C THR A 147 -3.99 -10.97 -12.28
N ARG A 148 -4.28 -10.38 -13.46
CA ARG A 148 -3.29 -9.61 -14.25
C ARG A 148 -2.74 -8.37 -13.55
N PHE A 149 -3.40 -7.87 -12.51
CA PHE A 149 -2.89 -6.73 -11.72
C PHE A 149 -1.97 -7.15 -10.57
N THR A 150 -1.88 -8.44 -10.27
CA THR A 150 -1.19 -8.96 -9.08
C THR A 150 0.28 -8.53 -9.04
N ASP A 151 0.99 -8.66 -10.15
CA ASP A 151 2.42 -8.33 -10.21
C ASP A 151 2.65 -6.81 -10.07
N LEU A 152 1.74 -5.99 -10.60
CA LEU A 152 1.74 -4.54 -10.38
C LEU A 152 1.58 -4.19 -8.90
N TYR A 153 0.67 -4.85 -8.18
CA TYR A 153 0.49 -4.63 -6.74
C TYR A 153 1.71 -5.08 -5.92
N LYS A 154 2.37 -6.18 -6.31
CA LYS A 154 3.63 -6.63 -5.67
C LYS A 154 4.78 -5.66 -5.93
N ALA A 155 4.97 -5.23 -7.17
CA ALA A 155 5.97 -4.24 -7.55
C ALA A 155 5.76 -2.94 -6.77
N SER A 156 4.51 -2.46 -6.72
CA SER A 156 4.16 -1.26 -5.96
C SER A 156 4.36 -1.44 -4.46
N ALA A 157 4.00 -2.58 -3.87
CA ALA A 157 4.27 -2.84 -2.44
C ALA A 157 5.77 -2.78 -2.10
N ARG A 158 6.63 -3.32 -2.97
CA ARG A 158 8.09 -3.25 -2.82
C ARG A 158 8.61 -1.82 -2.92
N LEU A 159 8.09 -1.02 -3.85
CA LEU A 159 8.41 0.41 -3.95
C LEU A 159 7.96 1.16 -2.70
N GLN A 160 6.75 0.87 -2.19
CA GLN A 160 6.21 1.47 -0.96
C GLN A 160 7.07 1.19 0.26
N GLN A 161 7.68 -0.01 0.38
CA GLN A 161 8.65 -0.30 1.44
C GLN A 161 9.85 0.68 1.41
N THR A 162 10.40 0.95 0.22
CA THR A 162 11.50 1.93 0.07
C THR A 162 11.04 3.35 0.38
N LEU A 163 9.85 3.74 -0.09
CA LEU A 163 9.29 5.06 0.22
C LEU A 163 9.03 5.24 1.72
N ASP A 164 8.52 4.21 2.41
CA ASP A 164 8.26 4.25 3.85
C ASP A 164 9.57 4.31 4.66
N ALA A 165 10.62 3.61 4.22
CA ALA A 165 11.95 3.69 4.82
C ALA A 165 12.56 5.10 4.72
N ILE A 166 12.44 5.76 3.56
CA ILE A 166 12.85 7.16 3.39
C ILE A 166 11.98 8.10 4.27
N GLY A 167 10.67 7.86 4.32
CA GLY A 167 9.74 8.67 5.11
C GLY A 167 9.90 8.53 6.63
N GLY A 168 10.40 7.37 7.07
CA GLY A 168 10.62 7.02 8.48
C GLY A 168 11.85 7.69 9.12
N GLY A 169 12.76 8.24 8.31
CA GLY A 169 13.71 9.28 8.73
C GLY A 169 14.80 8.86 9.73
N LYS A 170 15.08 7.57 9.95
CA LYS A 170 16.09 7.17 10.94
C LYS A 170 17.50 7.01 10.36
N ASP A 171 17.64 6.35 9.22
CA ASP A 171 18.99 6.04 8.68
C ASP A 171 19.11 6.19 7.16
N TRP A 172 18.04 6.59 6.46
CA TRP A 172 18.04 6.60 4.99
C TRP A 172 19.03 7.62 4.42
N HIS A 173 19.19 8.78 5.06
CA HIS A 173 20.11 9.84 4.62
C HIS A 173 21.58 9.46 4.78
N GLN A 174 21.92 8.54 5.69
CA GLN A 174 23.29 8.04 5.80
C GLN A 174 23.63 7.06 4.67
N ASN A 175 22.61 6.51 4.01
CA ASN A 175 22.70 5.56 2.90
C ASN A 175 21.96 6.09 1.67
N SER A 176 21.86 7.40 1.48
CA SER A 176 20.96 8.01 0.49
C SER A 176 21.29 7.63 -0.94
N THR A 177 22.57 7.43 -1.27
CA THR A 177 22.98 6.84 -2.56
C THR A 177 22.39 5.44 -2.80
N GLU A 178 22.33 4.57 -1.78
CA GLU A 178 21.70 3.25 -1.90
C GLU A 178 20.18 3.39 -2.13
N PHE A 179 19.53 4.28 -1.39
CA PHE A 179 18.11 4.57 -1.56
C PHE A 179 17.77 5.17 -2.92
N TYR A 180 18.64 6.00 -3.48
CA TYR A 180 18.51 6.52 -4.85
C TYR A 180 18.46 5.39 -5.87
N TYR A 181 19.41 4.46 -5.82
CA TYR A 181 19.44 3.32 -6.74
C TYR A 181 18.28 2.34 -6.53
N GLU A 182 17.90 2.10 -5.28
CA GLU A 182 16.75 1.24 -4.95
C GLU A 182 15.43 1.87 -5.40
N LEU A 183 15.25 3.19 -5.33
CA LEU A 183 14.10 3.86 -5.91
C LEU A 183 14.04 3.64 -7.42
N ASP A 184 15.12 3.91 -8.14
CA ASP A 184 15.16 3.78 -9.59
C ASP A 184 14.83 2.34 -10.05
N LYS A 185 15.48 1.37 -9.39
CA LYS A 185 15.26 -0.07 -9.60
C LYS A 185 13.84 -0.52 -9.27
N LYS A 186 13.17 0.08 -8.29
CA LYS A 186 11.81 -0.31 -7.87
C LYS A 186 10.70 0.43 -8.61
N PHE A 187 10.96 1.61 -9.16
CA PHE A 187 10.02 2.28 -10.06
C PHE A 187 9.88 1.53 -11.38
N LEU A 188 10.99 1.04 -11.95
CA LEU A 188 10.98 0.39 -13.26
C LEU A 188 9.97 -0.77 -13.37
N PRO A 189 9.93 -1.76 -12.46
CA PRO A 189 8.92 -2.82 -12.50
C PRO A 189 7.49 -2.29 -12.41
N VAL A 190 7.23 -1.22 -11.66
CA VAL A 190 5.88 -0.62 -11.58
C VAL A 190 5.48 -0.05 -12.94
N SER A 191 6.36 0.72 -13.58
CA SER A 191 6.12 1.28 -14.90
C SER A 191 5.97 0.21 -15.97
N GLU A 192 6.79 -0.84 -15.93
CA GLU A 192 6.71 -1.99 -16.84
C GLU A 192 5.38 -2.75 -16.70
N GLU A 193 4.93 -3.02 -15.47
CA GLU A 193 3.65 -3.68 -15.25
C GLU A 193 2.46 -2.81 -15.68
N ILE A 194 2.51 -1.49 -15.46
CA ILE A 194 1.47 -0.58 -15.97
C ILE A 194 1.46 -0.57 -17.51
N ALA A 195 2.64 -0.54 -18.15
CA ALA A 195 2.75 -0.50 -19.61
C ALA A 195 2.21 -1.76 -20.31
N LYS A 196 2.08 -2.89 -19.60
CA LYS A 196 1.45 -4.12 -20.11
C LYS A 196 -0.08 -4.04 -20.12
N LEU A 197 -0.68 -3.02 -19.49
CA LEU A 197 -2.10 -2.91 -19.23
C LEU A 197 -2.67 -1.67 -19.91
N ASP A 198 -3.27 -1.84 -21.10
CA ASP A 198 -3.86 -0.75 -21.89
C ASP A 198 -4.82 0.14 -21.09
N SER A 199 -5.56 -0.43 -20.13
CA SER A 199 -6.48 0.31 -19.27
C SER A 199 -5.81 1.28 -18.30
N LEU A 200 -4.49 1.17 -18.10
CA LEU A 200 -3.70 1.99 -17.21
C LEU A 200 -2.74 2.93 -17.95
N GLU A 201 -2.74 2.97 -19.28
CA GLU A 201 -1.79 3.74 -20.10
C GLU A 201 -1.67 5.21 -19.64
N HIS A 202 -2.80 5.86 -19.37
CA HIS A 202 -2.85 7.27 -18.94
C HIS A 202 -2.32 7.52 -17.51
N THR A 203 -1.95 6.47 -16.78
CA THR A 203 -1.34 6.56 -15.45
C THR A 203 0.20 6.60 -15.51
N LEU A 204 0.81 6.25 -16.65
CA LEU A 204 2.26 6.24 -16.85
C LEU A 204 2.88 7.64 -16.75
N GLU A 205 2.33 8.64 -17.44
CA GLU A 205 2.83 10.02 -17.38
C GLU A 205 2.91 10.55 -15.93
N PRO A 206 1.83 10.50 -15.11
CA PRO A 206 1.93 10.91 -13.71
C PRO A 206 2.96 10.14 -12.89
N LEU A 207 3.14 8.84 -13.15
CA LEU A 207 4.12 8.02 -12.43
C LEU A 207 5.56 8.43 -12.78
N GLU A 208 5.87 8.60 -14.06
CA GLU A 208 7.21 8.98 -14.50
C GLU A 208 7.57 10.42 -14.08
N GLU A 209 6.62 11.36 -14.18
CA GLU A 209 6.84 12.73 -13.71
C GLU A 209 7.05 12.78 -12.19
N TYR A 210 6.33 11.96 -11.43
CA TYR A 210 6.57 11.82 -10.00
C TYR A 210 7.93 11.18 -9.69
N ARG A 211 8.30 10.10 -10.38
CA ARG A 211 9.60 9.44 -10.24
C ARG A 211 10.72 10.46 -10.44
N LYS A 212 10.73 11.19 -11.56
CA LYS A 212 11.75 12.21 -11.85
C LYS A 212 11.84 13.24 -10.73
N LEU A 213 10.70 13.76 -10.28
CA LEU A 213 10.65 14.77 -9.23
C LEU A 213 11.17 14.22 -7.89
N LEU A 214 10.73 13.02 -7.47
CA LEU A 214 11.16 12.42 -6.22
C LEU A 214 12.65 12.08 -6.27
N THR A 215 13.12 11.44 -7.34
CA THR A 215 14.53 11.09 -7.51
C THR A 215 15.42 12.33 -7.46
N SER A 216 15.00 13.44 -8.08
CA SER A 216 15.68 14.74 -7.94
C SER A 216 15.70 15.22 -6.49
N ILE A 217 14.56 15.23 -5.78
CA ILE A 217 14.49 15.64 -4.36
C ILE A 217 15.42 14.80 -3.48
N ILE A 218 15.50 13.49 -3.72
CA ILE A 218 16.34 12.56 -2.96
C ILE A 218 17.82 12.76 -3.29
N SER A 219 18.16 13.05 -4.55
CA SER A 219 19.52 13.39 -4.97
C SER A 219 20.00 14.68 -4.31
N GLU A 220 19.17 15.73 -4.28
CA GLU A 220 19.53 16.98 -3.60
C GLU A 220 19.68 16.77 -2.09
N ALA A 221 18.82 15.93 -1.50
CA ALA A 221 18.94 15.58 -0.10
C ALA A 221 20.23 14.79 0.20
N ASP A 222 20.69 13.91 -0.70
CA ASP A 222 21.96 13.16 -0.58
C ASP A 222 23.21 14.07 -0.60
N ALA A 223 23.12 15.24 -1.26
CA ALA A 223 24.20 16.21 -1.32
C ALA A 223 24.39 17.00 -0.01
N GLU A 224 23.39 16.99 0.88
CA GLU A 224 23.46 17.64 2.18
C GLU A 224 24.21 16.78 3.20
N GLU A 225 25.01 17.41 4.08
CA GLU A 225 25.72 16.67 5.14
C GLU A 225 24.75 16.14 6.20
N GLU A 226 23.70 16.92 6.51
CA GLU A 226 22.63 16.56 7.42
C GLU A 226 21.30 17.19 6.98
N LEU A 227 20.20 16.43 7.08
CA LEU A 227 18.87 16.97 6.81
C LEU A 227 18.31 17.72 8.00
N SER A 228 17.88 18.95 7.75
CA SER A 228 17.02 19.68 8.68
C SER A 228 15.65 18.99 8.84
N SER A 229 15.00 19.21 9.99
CA SER A 229 13.63 18.71 10.22
C SER A 229 12.63 19.23 9.17
N SER A 230 12.86 20.43 8.61
CA SER A 230 12.06 20.98 7.50
C SER A 230 12.24 20.20 6.20
N GLN A 231 13.47 19.83 5.84
CA GLN A 231 13.73 19.02 4.65
C GLN A 231 13.12 17.62 4.79
N GLN A 232 13.32 16.94 5.93
CA GLN A 232 12.68 15.64 6.16
C GLN A 232 11.15 15.74 6.14
N ALA A 233 10.55 16.78 6.73
CA ALA A 233 9.11 16.98 6.68
C ALA A 233 8.59 17.22 5.25
N PHE A 234 9.37 17.91 4.42
CA PHE A 234 9.08 18.08 3.00
C PHE A 234 9.18 16.76 2.23
N ILE A 235 10.23 15.97 2.43
CA ILE A 235 10.40 14.64 1.83
C ILE A 235 9.24 13.72 2.22
N ASN A 236 8.85 13.71 3.49
CA ASN A 236 7.67 12.98 3.97
C ASN A 236 6.38 13.42 3.27
N ASN A 237 6.27 14.71 2.93
CA ASN A 237 5.15 15.22 2.14
C ASN A 237 5.20 14.74 0.68
N ALA A 238 6.38 14.76 0.06
CA ALA A 238 6.59 14.26 -1.30
C ALA A 238 6.24 12.76 -1.41
N ILE A 239 6.66 11.95 -0.45
CA ILE A 239 6.28 10.53 -0.36
C ILE A 239 4.76 10.36 -0.20
N ARG A 240 4.10 11.16 0.66
CA ARG A 240 2.64 11.13 0.79
C ARG A 240 1.90 11.44 -0.53
N LYS A 241 2.51 12.19 -1.46
CA LYS A 241 1.90 12.46 -2.78
C LYS A 241 1.95 11.27 -3.72
N PHE A 242 2.94 10.38 -3.62
CA PHE A 242 2.87 9.08 -4.29
C PHE A 242 1.57 8.38 -3.92
N TYR A 243 1.37 8.23 -2.61
CA TYR A 243 0.24 7.52 -2.04
C TYR A 243 -1.12 8.16 -2.37
N ASN A 244 -1.25 9.48 -2.26
CA ASN A 244 -2.56 10.14 -2.30
C ASN A 244 -2.90 10.76 -3.66
N THR A 245 -2.05 10.56 -4.67
CA THR A 245 -2.25 11.14 -5.99
C THR A 245 -1.87 10.14 -7.07
N VAL A 246 -0.58 9.77 -7.16
CA VAL A 246 -0.08 8.93 -8.25
C VAL A 246 -0.62 7.51 -8.15
N TRP A 247 -0.38 6.86 -7.01
CA TRP A 247 -0.81 5.49 -6.79
C TRP A 247 -2.30 5.36 -6.50
N ASP A 248 -2.92 6.41 -5.92
CA ASP A 248 -4.37 6.46 -5.81
C ASP A 248 -5.01 6.44 -7.21
N PHE A 249 -4.49 7.21 -8.17
CA PHE A 249 -4.99 7.19 -9.54
C PHE A 249 -4.94 5.78 -10.16
N VAL A 250 -3.79 5.11 -10.08
CA VAL A 250 -3.65 3.71 -10.54
C VAL A 250 -4.68 2.80 -9.85
N GLY A 251 -4.82 2.91 -8.53
CA GLY A 251 -5.79 2.16 -7.75
C GLY A 251 -7.25 2.42 -8.16
N GLN A 252 -7.63 3.67 -8.47
CA GLN A 252 -8.98 3.98 -8.96
C GLN A 252 -9.25 3.32 -10.31
N GLU A 253 -8.28 3.35 -11.24
CA GLU A 253 -8.41 2.73 -12.57
C GLU A 253 -8.55 1.21 -12.47
N ILE A 254 -7.67 0.55 -11.70
CA ILE A 254 -7.77 -0.88 -11.46
C ILE A 254 -9.10 -1.22 -10.79
N SER A 255 -9.57 -0.39 -9.86
CA SER A 255 -10.84 -0.64 -9.20
C SER A 255 -12.03 -0.59 -10.16
N LEU A 256 -12.04 0.30 -11.16
CA LEU A 256 -13.11 0.35 -12.17
C LEU A 256 -13.21 -0.96 -12.97
N GLU A 257 -12.09 -1.63 -13.13
CA GLU A 257 -11.98 -2.90 -13.85
C GLU A 257 -12.37 -4.09 -12.96
N THR A 258 -11.94 -4.07 -11.69
CA THR A 258 -11.98 -5.24 -10.79
C THR A 258 -13.16 -5.26 -9.83
N MET A 259 -13.93 -4.18 -9.72
CA MET A 259 -15.11 -4.13 -8.86
C MET A 259 -16.09 -5.28 -9.14
N ARG A 260 -16.48 -5.98 -8.09
CA ARG A 260 -17.43 -7.09 -8.12
C ARG A 260 -18.28 -7.10 -6.85
N GLY A 261 -19.48 -7.63 -6.95
CA GLY A 261 -20.47 -7.66 -5.87
C GLY A 261 -21.82 -7.12 -6.32
N GLU A 262 -22.81 -7.20 -5.43
CA GLU A 262 -24.18 -6.84 -5.76
C GLU A 262 -24.43 -5.32 -5.75
N ASN A 263 -23.55 -4.54 -5.11
CA ASN A 263 -23.72 -3.09 -4.95
C ASN A 263 -22.77 -2.26 -5.83
N VAL A 264 -22.04 -2.88 -6.77
CA VAL A 264 -21.06 -2.22 -7.68
C VAL A 264 -21.62 -0.97 -8.39
N ASP A 265 -22.90 -0.96 -8.74
CA ASP A 265 -23.53 0.17 -9.43
C ASP A 265 -23.64 1.43 -8.55
N GLU A 266 -23.59 1.28 -7.22
CA GLU A 266 -23.57 2.38 -6.25
C GLU A 266 -22.15 2.95 -6.07
N LEU A 267 -21.12 2.09 -6.09
CA LEU A 267 -19.71 2.45 -5.94
C LEU A 267 -19.13 3.14 -7.18
N ARG A 268 -19.38 2.53 -8.34
CA ARG A 268 -18.71 2.86 -9.59
C ARG A 268 -18.77 4.35 -9.93
N PRO A 269 -19.88 5.09 -9.73
CA PRO A 269 -19.93 6.53 -9.97
C PRO A 269 -18.90 7.36 -9.18
N LYS A 270 -18.64 7.01 -7.91
CA LYS A 270 -17.69 7.73 -7.04
C LYS A 270 -16.25 7.51 -7.51
N VAL A 271 -15.89 6.27 -7.80
CA VAL A 271 -14.56 5.90 -8.31
C VAL A 271 -14.33 6.48 -9.71
N GLU A 272 -15.32 6.40 -10.60
CA GLU A 272 -15.25 7.00 -11.94
C GLU A 272 -15.07 8.52 -11.86
N THR A 273 -15.75 9.18 -10.90
CA THR A 273 -15.58 10.61 -10.66
C THR A 273 -14.16 10.96 -10.22
N ASN A 274 -13.54 10.15 -9.36
CA ASN A 274 -12.16 10.36 -8.92
C ASN A 274 -11.15 10.07 -10.04
N ALA A 275 -11.28 8.94 -10.74
CA ALA A 275 -10.47 8.61 -11.90
C ALA A 275 -10.53 9.71 -12.96
N LYS A 276 -11.72 10.24 -13.27
CA LYS A 276 -11.90 11.37 -14.20
C LYS A 276 -11.17 12.64 -13.77
N LYS A 277 -11.11 12.96 -12.48
CA LYS A 277 -10.34 14.13 -12.00
C LYS A 277 -8.86 13.97 -12.33
N TYR A 278 -8.30 12.78 -12.10
CA TYR A 278 -6.92 12.49 -12.42
C TYR A 278 -6.64 12.46 -13.92
N ARG A 279 -7.51 11.81 -14.73
CA ARG A 279 -7.43 11.85 -16.20
C ARG A 279 -7.46 13.29 -16.74
N ASN A 280 -8.19 14.19 -16.07
CA ASN A 280 -8.24 15.62 -16.40
C ASN A 280 -7.02 16.42 -15.88
N GLY A 281 -6.00 15.77 -15.33
CA GLY A 281 -4.74 16.39 -14.96
C GLY A 281 -4.68 16.97 -13.54
N SER A 282 -5.57 16.59 -12.61
CA SER A 282 -5.50 17.10 -11.23
C SER A 282 -4.18 16.80 -10.52
N TRP A 283 -3.49 15.73 -10.92
CA TRP A 283 -2.16 15.38 -10.42
C TRP A 283 -1.08 16.41 -10.81
N LYS A 284 -1.23 17.12 -11.93
CA LYS A 284 -0.23 18.11 -12.40
C LYS A 284 -0.07 19.25 -11.40
N ALA A 285 -1.19 19.75 -10.87
CA ALA A 285 -1.17 20.81 -9.86
C ALA A 285 -0.48 20.37 -8.57
N GLU A 286 -0.65 19.11 -8.18
CA GLU A 286 -0.02 18.54 -6.99
C GLU A 286 1.50 18.38 -7.16
N LEU A 287 1.95 17.88 -8.32
CA LEU A 287 3.38 17.76 -8.61
C LEU A 287 4.05 19.13 -8.79
N ASN A 288 3.40 20.08 -9.46
CA ASN A 288 3.91 21.45 -9.58
C ASN A 288 4.04 22.11 -8.21
N SER A 289 3.08 21.90 -7.30
CA SER A 289 3.17 22.43 -5.94
C SER A 289 4.35 21.86 -5.16
N LEU A 290 4.71 20.58 -5.37
CA LEU A 290 5.91 20.00 -4.79
C LEU A 290 7.17 20.62 -5.40
N ALA A 291 7.22 20.74 -6.74
CA ALA A 291 8.35 21.30 -7.45
C ALA A 291 8.64 22.76 -7.06
N GLU A 292 7.61 23.59 -6.88
CA GLU A 292 7.78 24.98 -6.42
C GLU A 292 8.22 25.08 -4.95
N ARG A 293 7.77 24.14 -4.10
CA ARG A 293 8.06 24.21 -2.66
C ARG A 293 9.46 23.73 -2.30
N ARG A 294 10.13 22.96 -3.16
CA ARG A 294 11.49 22.48 -2.88
C ARG A 294 12.50 23.63 -2.77
N GLU A 295 12.32 24.72 -3.52
CA GLU A 295 13.12 25.95 -3.41
C GLU A 295 13.06 26.54 -2.01
N SER A 296 11.85 26.60 -1.44
CA SER A 296 11.65 27.16 -0.10
C SER A 296 12.32 26.37 1.03
N VAL A 297 12.74 25.13 0.77
CA VAL A 297 13.45 24.26 1.71
C VAL A 297 14.88 23.95 1.28
N GLY A 298 15.38 24.59 0.23
CA GLY A 298 16.76 24.44 -0.24
C GLY A 298 17.07 23.09 -0.87
N LEU A 299 16.10 22.47 -1.56
CA LEU A 299 16.28 21.21 -2.29
C LEU A 299 16.03 21.40 -3.79
N ASP A 300 16.58 22.47 -4.35
CA ASP A 300 16.51 22.76 -5.79
C ASP A 300 17.63 22.05 -6.56
N PRO A 301 17.36 21.54 -7.77
CA PRO A 301 18.36 20.87 -8.56
C PRO A 301 19.44 21.83 -9.01
N GLU A 302 20.68 21.42 -8.82
CA GLU A 302 21.78 22.03 -9.54
C GLU A 302 21.57 21.83 -11.06
N ILE A 303 21.82 22.87 -11.85
CA ILE A 303 21.47 22.93 -13.29
C ILE A 303 22.07 21.77 -14.10
N GLU A 304 23.17 21.16 -13.63
CA GLU A 304 23.85 20.03 -14.28
C GLU A 304 23.09 18.68 -14.15
N ASP A 305 22.23 18.49 -13.15
CA ASP A 305 21.52 17.22 -12.94
C ASP A 305 20.24 17.08 -13.77
N MET A 306 19.65 18.21 -14.21
CA MET A 306 18.52 18.17 -15.15
C MET A 306 18.91 17.57 -16.51
N GLU A 307 20.13 17.85 -17.03
CA GLU A 307 20.57 17.31 -18.32
C GLU A 307 20.78 15.80 -18.28
N LYS A 308 21.22 15.23 -17.15
CA LYS A 308 21.35 13.77 -16.99
C LYS A 308 20.00 13.07 -16.91
N LEU A 309 19.04 13.62 -16.17
CA LEU A 309 17.70 13.06 -16.03
C LEU A 309 16.89 13.12 -17.35
N GLU A 310 17.09 14.15 -18.18
CA GLU A 310 16.45 14.26 -19.49
C GLU A 310 17.13 13.38 -20.57
N SER A 311 18.42 13.05 -20.41
CA SER A 311 19.18 12.24 -21.38
C SER A 311 18.93 10.73 -21.29
N GLY A 312 18.22 10.23 -20.27
CA GLY A 312 17.89 8.80 -20.11
C GLY A 312 16.91 8.24 -21.15
N GLY A 313 16.51 9.02 -22.14
CA GLY A 313 15.55 8.67 -23.18
C GLY A 313 16.05 8.94 -24.59
N ASN A 314 17.14 8.29 -25.02
CA ASN A 314 17.26 7.71 -26.36
C ASN A 314 18.63 7.07 -26.58
N GLY A 315 18.62 5.74 -26.67
CA GLY A 315 19.37 4.95 -27.65
C GLY A 315 20.86 5.20 -27.75
N GLU A 316 21.62 4.60 -26.85
CA GLU A 316 22.90 3.97 -27.20
C GLU A 316 23.06 2.72 -26.32
N ASP A 317 23.19 1.57 -26.98
CA ASP A 317 23.56 0.29 -26.38
C ASP A 317 24.91 0.45 -25.66
N ASP A 318 24.89 0.65 -24.35
CA ASP A 318 26.05 0.36 -23.51
C ASP A 318 25.76 -0.89 -22.68
N GLU A 319 26.15 -2.04 -23.24
CA GLU A 319 26.53 -3.23 -22.48
C GLU A 319 27.66 -2.85 -21.50
N GLN A 320 27.30 -2.24 -20.38
CA GLN A 320 28.09 -2.33 -19.16
C GLN A 320 27.26 -3.10 -18.14
N SER A 321 27.33 -4.43 -18.26
CA SER A 321 27.06 -5.32 -17.14
C SER A 321 27.89 -4.83 -15.96
N LEU A 322 27.24 -4.14 -15.01
CA LEU A 322 27.91 -3.62 -13.82
C LEU A 322 28.35 -4.79 -12.96
N ASP A 323 29.67 -4.87 -12.80
CA ASP A 323 30.42 -5.94 -12.15
C ASP A 323 29.98 -6.10 -10.69
N GLU A 324 29.46 -7.29 -10.34
CA GLU A 324 29.12 -7.68 -8.96
C GLU A 324 30.30 -7.46 -7.99
N GLU A 325 31.52 -7.37 -8.52
CA GLU A 325 32.74 -7.08 -7.77
C GLU A 325 32.77 -5.63 -7.21
N MET A 326 32.14 -4.64 -7.85
CA MET A 326 32.06 -3.27 -7.30
C MET A 326 31.11 -3.19 -6.11
N VAL A 327 29.94 -3.84 -6.19
CA VAL A 327 28.95 -3.91 -5.10
C VAL A 327 29.55 -4.64 -3.88
N LYS A 328 30.37 -5.67 -4.14
CA LYS A 328 31.05 -6.42 -3.10
C LYS A 328 32.19 -5.65 -2.43
N ARG A 329 32.95 -4.86 -3.19
CA ARG A 329 34.05 -4.03 -2.65
C ARG A 329 33.55 -2.90 -1.74
N VAL A 330 32.38 -2.34 -2.01
CA VAL A 330 31.73 -1.34 -1.13
C VAL A 330 31.23 -1.99 0.16
N SER A 331 30.70 -3.22 0.09
CA SER A 331 30.28 -4.00 1.27
C SER A 331 31.44 -4.37 2.19
N GLU A 332 32.62 -4.67 1.64
CA GLU A 332 33.83 -5.00 2.43
C GLU A 332 34.46 -3.75 3.08
N MET A 333 34.41 -2.58 2.41
CA MET A 333 34.89 -1.32 2.99
C MET A 333 34.00 -0.81 4.14
N GLY A 334 32.69 -1.07 4.12
CA GLY A 334 31.80 -0.73 5.23
C GLY A 334 32.03 -1.57 6.50
N ALA A 335 32.51 -2.82 6.34
CA ALA A 335 32.81 -3.71 7.47
C ALA A 335 34.13 -3.36 8.19
N GLU A 336 35.11 -2.78 7.48
CA GLU A 336 36.40 -2.38 8.08
C GLU A 336 36.32 -1.10 8.92
N VAL A 337 35.28 -0.26 8.76
CA VAL A 337 35.09 0.95 9.57
C VAL A 337 34.45 0.66 10.94
N ILE A 338 33.86 -0.53 11.13
CA ILE A 338 33.23 -0.96 12.39
C ILE A 338 34.21 -1.77 13.27
N SER A 339 35.38 -2.15 12.74
CA SER A 339 36.40 -2.91 13.47
C SER A 339 37.71 -2.13 13.67
N ASN A 340 37.66 -1.01 14.39
CA ASN A 340 38.83 -0.44 15.08
C ASN A 340 38.45 0.29 16.37
#